data_AF-A0A4V3CDY4-F1
#
_entry.id   AF-A0A4V3CDY4-F1
#
_cell.length_a   1.000
_cell.length_b   1.000
_cell.length_c   1.000
_cell.angle_alpha   90.00
_cell.angle_beta   90.00
_cell.angle_gamma   90.00
#
_symmetry.space_group_name_H-M   'P 1'
#
loop_
_entity.id
_entity.type
_entity.pdbx_description
1 polymer ?
#
loop_
_entity_poly.entity_id
_entity_poly.type
_entity_poly.pdbx_seq_one_letter_code
_entity_poly.pdbx_strand_id
1 'polypeptide(L)'
;MKYLAKIIFGREQLLKYHNDETLTDCEKIINVKNYSFETRLERNAFYKGIGEAIGWLEFEVIKEFEQKDHKDDKKEDEDKFDYWAFIYKYYPKYHQCNSVLLSDILTRKLGGEEISEEDEEYIKDWDIRNELFEVDKELLCKAFENYFNINYPENLNI
;
A
#
# COMPACT_ATOMS: atom_id res chain seq x y z
N MET A 1 19.98 1.77 10.86
CA MET A 1 19.92 2.51 9.58
C MET A 1 20.01 1.47 8.51
N LYS A 2 18.94 1.29 7.73
CA LYS A 2 18.83 0.24 6.72
C LYS A 2 19.04 0.80 5.33
N TYR A 3 19.70 0.03 4.48
CA TYR A 3 19.93 0.36 3.08
C TYR A 3 19.03 -0.53 2.25
N LEU A 4 18.08 0.06 1.53
CA LEU A 4 17.12 -0.66 0.72
C LEU A 4 17.51 -0.53 -0.75
N ALA A 5 17.47 -1.64 -1.47
CA ALA A 5 17.77 -1.70 -2.89
C ALA A 5 16.71 -2.50 -3.64
N LYS A 6 16.17 -1.93 -4.71
CA LYS A 6 15.34 -2.63 -5.68
C LYS A 6 16.18 -2.91 -6.91
N ILE A 7 16.30 -4.18 -7.27
CA ILE A 7 17.16 -4.66 -8.34
C ILE A 7 16.31 -5.40 -9.36
N ILE A 8 16.53 -5.11 -10.64
CA ILE A 8 15.98 -5.87 -11.76
C ILE A 8 17.07 -6.80 -12.32
N PHE A 9 16.69 -8.02 -12.68
CA PHE A 9 17.57 -9.04 -13.24
C PHE A 9 17.14 -9.45 -14.64
N GLY A 10 18.09 -9.86 -15.46
CA GLY A 10 17.88 -10.39 -16.81
C GLY A 10 17.99 -9.32 -17.90
N ARG A 11 18.80 -9.61 -18.92
CA ARG A 11 19.01 -8.72 -20.08
C ARG A 11 17.74 -8.27 -20.79
N GLU A 12 16.78 -9.17 -21.00
CA GLU A 12 15.51 -8.81 -21.67
C GLU A 12 14.69 -7.83 -20.84
N GLN A 13 14.65 -8.04 -19.53
CA GLN A 13 13.90 -7.18 -18.61
C GLN A 13 14.59 -5.82 -18.44
N LEU A 14 15.92 -5.78 -18.47
CA LEU A 14 16.69 -4.53 -18.53
C LEU A 14 16.41 -3.72 -19.80
N LEU A 15 16.38 -4.38 -20.96
CA LEU A 15 16.03 -3.71 -22.23
C LEU A 15 14.62 -3.11 -22.17
N LYS A 16 13.64 -3.88 -21.68
CA LYS A 16 12.27 -3.38 -21.46
C LYS A 16 12.26 -2.17 -20.53
N TYR A 17 12.99 -2.25 -19.42
CA TYR A 17 13.08 -1.16 -18.46
C TYR A 17 13.67 0.12 -19.07
N HIS A 18 14.75 0.03 -19.84
CA HIS A 18 15.35 1.19 -20.51
C HIS A 18 14.51 1.77 -21.65
N ASN A 19 13.62 0.96 -22.24
CA ASN A 19 12.70 1.38 -23.30
C ASN A 19 11.37 1.91 -22.75
N ASP A 20 11.23 2.08 -21.43
CA ASP A 20 9.96 2.41 -20.75
C ASP A 20 8.81 1.43 -21.04
N GLU A 21 9.14 0.18 -21.39
CA GLU A 21 8.18 -0.89 -21.60
C GLU A 21 7.70 -1.47 -20.27
N THR A 22 6.42 -1.81 -20.19
CA THR A 22 5.84 -2.40 -18.99
C THR A 22 6.23 -3.87 -18.86
N LEU A 23 6.86 -4.22 -17.73
CA LEU A 23 7.03 -5.62 -17.34
C LEU A 23 5.67 -6.22 -16.97
N THR A 24 5.42 -7.44 -17.42
CA THR A 24 4.27 -8.23 -16.95
C THR A 24 4.39 -8.53 -15.44
N ASP A 25 3.28 -8.85 -14.78
CA ASP A 25 3.32 -9.13 -13.34
C ASP A 25 4.16 -10.37 -13.00
N CYS A 26 4.13 -11.39 -13.86
CA CYS A 26 5.01 -12.56 -13.75
C CYS A 26 6.49 -12.16 -13.83
N GLU A 27 6.86 -11.32 -14.80
CA GLU A 27 8.24 -10.84 -14.94
C GLU A 27 8.67 -10.00 -13.74
N LYS A 28 7.80 -9.13 -13.20
CA LYS A 28 8.09 -8.37 -11.99
C LYS A 28 8.37 -9.28 -10.80
N ILE A 29 7.52 -10.29 -10.57
CA ILE A 29 7.68 -11.23 -9.45
C ILE A 29 9.00 -11.99 -9.55
N ILE A 30 9.37 -12.42 -10.76
CA ILE A 30 10.55 -13.25 -10.99
C ILE A 30 11.83 -12.41 -10.96
N ASN A 31 11.83 -11.28 -11.67
CA ASN A 31 13.04 -10.55 -12.03
C ASN A 31 13.26 -9.26 -11.22
N VAL A 32 12.27 -8.77 -10.49
CA VAL A 32 12.42 -7.57 -9.65
C VAL A 32 12.45 -7.97 -8.18
N LYS A 33 13.56 -7.72 -7.50
CA LYS A 33 13.78 -8.11 -6.10
C LYS A 33 14.11 -6.92 -5.23
N ASN A 34 13.60 -6.95 -4.01
CA ASN A 34 13.93 -5.97 -2.98
C ASN A 34 14.90 -6.61 -1.99
N TYR A 35 15.96 -5.89 -1.64
CA TYR A 35 16.96 -6.28 -0.67
C TYR A 35 17.13 -5.20 0.39
N SER A 36 17.40 -5.63 1.61
CA SER A 36 17.74 -4.76 2.74
C SER A 36 19.09 -5.15 3.30
N PHE A 37 19.91 -4.15 3.60
CA PHE A 37 21.23 -4.31 4.20
C PHE A 37 21.35 -3.45 5.45
N GLU A 38 22.07 -3.95 6.44
CA GLU A 38 22.29 -3.21 7.70
C GLU A 38 23.43 -2.20 7.54
N THR A 39 24.31 -2.40 6.56
CA THR A 39 25.43 -1.49 6.29
C THR A 39 25.62 -1.23 4.80
N ARG A 40 26.17 -0.06 4.47
CA ARG A 40 26.59 0.28 3.10
C ARG A 40 27.67 -0.67 2.57
N LEU A 41 28.55 -1.16 3.46
CA LEU A 41 29.61 -2.10 3.09
C LEU A 41 29.03 -3.43 2.65
N GLU A 42 28.07 -3.97 3.40
CA GLU A 42 27.36 -5.20 3.05
C GLU A 42 26.67 -5.09 1.69
N ARG A 43 25.92 -4.01 1.47
CA ARG A 43 25.28 -3.72 0.18
C ARG A 43 26.29 -3.68 -0.98
N ASN A 44 27.39 -2.96 -0.82
CA ASN A 44 28.40 -2.84 -1.87
C ASN A 44 29.09 -4.19 -2.15
N ALA A 45 29.34 -4.99 -1.11
CA ALA A 45 29.86 -6.34 -1.26
C ALA A 45 28.87 -7.25 -1.99
N PHE A 46 27.57 -7.12 -1.70
CA PHE A 46 26.52 -7.83 -2.40
C PHE A 46 26.47 -7.48 -3.90
N TYR A 47 26.50 -6.20 -4.27
CA TYR A 47 26.54 -5.79 -5.67
C TYR A 47 27.77 -6.33 -6.40
N LYS A 48 28.93 -6.28 -5.75
CA LYS A 48 30.15 -6.86 -6.29
C LYS A 48 30.01 -8.36 -6.50
N GLY A 49 29.45 -9.08 -5.52
CA GLY A 49 29.20 -10.52 -5.61
C GLY A 49 28.26 -10.90 -6.75
N ILE A 50 27.17 -10.14 -6.95
CA ILE A 50 26.28 -10.34 -8.10
C ILE A 50 27.03 -10.08 -9.42
N GLY A 51 27.73 -8.95 -9.52
CA GLY A 51 28.47 -8.59 -10.73
C GLY A 51 29.55 -9.60 -11.10
N GLU A 52 30.18 -10.23 -10.12
CA GLU A 52 31.15 -11.32 -10.33
C GLU A 52 30.47 -12.65 -10.69
N ALA A 53 29.28 -12.94 -10.15
CA ALA A 53 28.59 -14.22 -10.35
C ALA A 53 27.81 -14.31 -11.66
N ILE A 54 27.05 -13.26 -12.01
CA ILE A 54 26.16 -13.25 -13.18
C ILE A 54 26.56 -12.20 -14.23
N GLY A 55 27.42 -11.25 -13.89
CA GLY A 55 27.86 -10.20 -14.80
C GLY A 55 27.08 -8.88 -14.63
N TRP A 56 27.80 -7.76 -14.78
CA TRP A 56 27.26 -6.40 -14.62
C TRP A 56 26.22 -5.97 -15.65
N LEU A 57 26.04 -6.74 -16.73
CA LEU A 57 25.02 -6.49 -17.76
C LEU A 57 23.73 -7.29 -17.53
N GLU A 58 23.68 -8.11 -16.49
CA GLU A 58 22.53 -8.98 -16.18
C GLU A 58 21.66 -8.45 -15.04
N PHE A 59 22.02 -7.30 -14.45
CA PHE A 59 21.20 -6.65 -13.43
C PHE A 59 21.41 -5.13 -13.39
N GLU A 60 20.44 -4.43 -12.82
CA GLU A 60 20.54 -2.99 -12.52
C GLU A 60 19.83 -2.65 -11.21
N VAL A 61 20.40 -1.71 -10.46
CA VAL A 61 19.77 -1.15 -9.26
C VAL A 61 18.85 -0.01 -9.67
N ILE A 62 17.55 -0.25 -9.67
CA ILE A 62 16.53 0.70 -10.16
C ILE A 62 16.00 1.64 -9.06
N LYS A 63 16.25 1.33 -7.78
CA LYS A 63 15.96 2.23 -6.65
C LYS A 63 16.88 1.92 -5.48
N GLU A 64 17.47 2.95 -4.87
CA GLU A 64 18.29 2.85 -3.66
C GLU A 64 17.94 3.98 -2.69
N PHE A 65 17.73 3.67 -1.41
CA PHE A 65 17.50 4.69 -0.38
C PHE A 65 17.95 4.22 1.01
N GLU A 66 18.30 5.20 1.85
CA GLU A 66 18.76 5.00 3.22
C GLU A 66 17.61 5.28 4.19
N GLN A 67 17.16 4.27 4.92
CA GLN A 67 16.20 4.41 6.00
C GLN A 67 16.97 4.63 7.30
N LYS A 68 16.98 5.87 7.81
CA LYS A 68 17.51 6.15 9.16
C LYS A 68 16.46 5.73 10.18
N ASP A 69 16.87 5.11 11.29
CA ASP A 69 15.99 4.69 12.39
C ASP A 69 15.51 5.88 13.25
N HIS A 70 15.20 7.00 12.60
CA HIS A 70 14.52 8.10 13.27
C HIS A 70 13.03 7.82 13.22
N LYS A 71 12.48 7.49 14.40
CA LYS A 71 11.17 8.01 14.80
C LYS A 71 11.22 9.52 14.55
N ASP A 72 10.68 9.97 13.42
CA ASP A 72 10.11 11.30 13.15
C ASP A 72 9.81 11.43 11.65
N ASP A 73 8.54 11.17 11.35
CA ASP A 73 7.65 11.75 10.34
C ASP A 73 8.21 12.61 9.18
N LYS A 74 7.63 12.31 8.00
CA LYS A 74 7.50 13.12 6.76
C LYS A 74 8.64 13.05 5.74
N LYS A 75 8.54 12.05 4.85
CA LYS A 75 8.40 12.20 3.37
C LYS A 75 8.32 10.82 2.69
N GLU A 76 7.20 10.14 2.87
CA GLU A 76 6.65 9.13 1.96
C GLU A 76 5.16 9.45 1.81
N ASP A 77 4.84 10.63 1.26
CA ASP A 77 3.48 11.04 0.89
C ASP A 77 3.21 10.79 -0.62
N GLU A 78 3.66 9.65 -1.13
CA GLU A 78 3.16 9.11 -2.40
C GLU A 78 2.62 7.70 -2.11
N ASP A 79 1.30 7.62 -2.00
CA ASP A 79 0.46 6.41 -1.93
C ASP A 79 0.30 5.66 -0.60
N LYS A 80 0.26 6.35 0.55
CA LYS A 80 -0.48 5.77 1.69
C LYS A 80 -1.97 6.01 1.45
N PHE A 81 -2.70 4.93 1.12
CA PHE A 81 -4.15 4.97 0.98
C PHE A 81 -4.77 5.51 2.29
N ASP A 82 -5.29 6.74 2.24
CA ASP A 82 -6.04 7.34 3.33
C ASP A 82 -7.48 6.86 3.23
N TYR A 83 -7.80 5.86 4.06
CA TYR A 83 -9.11 5.24 4.14
C TYR A 83 -10.23 6.28 4.32
N TRP A 84 -10.10 7.16 5.32
CA TRP A 84 -11.16 8.12 5.64
C TRP A 84 -11.29 9.19 4.56
N ALA A 85 -10.19 9.66 3.99
CA ALA A 85 -10.24 10.58 2.84
C ALA A 85 -10.91 9.92 1.62
N PHE A 86 -10.65 8.63 1.37
CA PHE A 86 -11.26 7.89 0.28
C PHE A 86 -12.77 7.69 0.49
N ILE A 87 -13.18 7.22 1.67
CA ILE A 87 -14.60 7.04 2.02
C ILE A 87 -15.32 8.39 2.00
N TYR A 88 -14.74 9.45 2.55
CA TYR A 88 -15.33 10.79 2.51
C TYR A 88 -15.58 11.29 1.08
N LYS A 89 -14.63 11.03 0.17
CA LYS A 89 -14.69 11.51 -1.21
C LYS A 89 -15.63 10.71 -2.09
N TYR A 90 -15.70 9.39 -1.90
CA TYR A 90 -16.37 8.49 -2.84
C TYR A 90 -17.55 7.72 -2.26
N TYR A 91 -17.74 7.65 -0.94
CA TYR A 91 -18.89 6.93 -0.38
C TYR A 91 -20.20 7.75 -0.52
N PRO A 92 -21.25 7.18 -1.13
CA PRO A 92 -22.50 7.90 -1.33
C PRO A 92 -23.20 8.18 0.02
N LYS A 93 -23.64 9.42 0.21
CA LYS A 93 -24.36 9.87 1.43
C LYS A 93 -23.56 9.65 2.73
N TYR A 94 -22.24 9.85 2.69
CA TYR A 94 -21.33 9.76 3.84
C TYR A 94 -21.94 10.30 5.16
N HIS A 95 -22.43 11.54 5.15
CA HIS A 95 -22.99 12.22 6.34
C HIS A 95 -24.34 11.67 6.84
N GLN A 96 -24.96 10.74 6.11
CA GLN A 96 -26.28 10.17 6.43
C GLN A 96 -26.22 8.65 6.58
N CYS A 97 -25.02 8.07 6.67
CA CYS A 97 -24.84 6.63 6.71
C CYS A 97 -24.47 6.14 8.12
N ASN A 98 -25.37 5.38 8.71
CA ASN A 98 -25.14 4.76 10.03
C ASN A 98 -23.93 3.81 10.03
N SER A 99 -23.59 3.21 8.88
CA SER A 99 -22.41 2.34 8.76
C SER A 99 -21.09 3.11 8.91
N VAL A 100 -21.03 4.37 8.46
CA VAL A 100 -19.85 5.24 8.66
C VAL A 100 -19.69 5.58 10.14
N LEU A 101 -20.79 5.93 10.81
CA LEU A 101 -20.80 6.18 12.25
C LEU A 101 -20.40 4.93 13.05
N LEU A 102 -20.92 3.76 12.66
CA LEU A 102 -20.58 2.49 13.31
C LEU A 102 -19.10 2.14 13.12
N SER A 103 -18.54 2.33 11.93
CA SER A 103 -17.10 2.14 11.67
C SER A 103 -16.24 3.06 12.55
N ASP A 104 -16.62 4.34 12.70
CA ASP A 104 -15.92 5.29 13.58
C ASP A 104 -15.97 4.84 15.05
N ILE A 105 -17.13 4.43 15.56
CA ILE A 105 -17.31 3.92 16.93
C ILE A 105 -16.43 2.68 17.18
N LEU A 106 -16.50 1.69 16.28
CA LEU A 106 -15.73 0.45 16.40
C LEU A 106 -14.22 0.70 16.30
N THR A 107 -13.79 1.60 15.42
CA THR A 107 -12.39 2.01 15.27
C THR A 107 -11.87 2.63 16.56
N ARG A 108 -12.63 3.55 17.16
CA ARG A 108 -12.28 4.17 18.45
C ARG A 108 -12.18 3.15 19.57
N LYS A 109 -13.15 2.24 19.67
CA LYS A 109 -13.13 1.18 20.68
C LYS A 109 -11.89 0.29 20.55
N LEU A 110 -11.52 -0.08 19.33
CA LEU A 110 -10.34 -0.90 19.04
C LEU A 110 -9.02 -0.14 19.29
N GLY A 111 -9.03 1.18 19.06
CA GLY A 111 -7.93 2.10 19.38
C GLY A 111 -7.77 2.43 20.87
N GLY A 112 -8.74 2.02 21.71
CA GLY A 112 -8.76 2.36 23.14
C GLY A 112 -9.17 3.80 23.43
N GLU A 113 -9.82 4.46 22.47
CA GLU A 113 -10.39 5.79 22.63
C GLU A 113 -11.73 5.73 23.39
N GLU A 114 -12.09 6.82 24.05
CA GLU A 114 -13.34 6.96 24.77
C GLU A 114 -14.52 7.03 23.79
N ILE A 115 -15.54 6.19 24.01
CA ILE A 115 -16.82 6.23 23.31
C ILE A 115 -17.94 6.46 24.33
N SER A 116 -19.15 6.82 23.88
CA SER A 116 -20.25 7.12 24.79
C SER A 116 -20.72 5.86 25.53
N GLU A 117 -21.29 6.01 26.74
CA GLU A 117 -21.83 4.89 27.51
C GLU A 117 -22.92 4.12 26.73
N GLU A 118 -23.70 4.83 25.92
CA GLU A 118 -24.73 4.23 25.05
C GLU A 118 -24.09 3.34 23.98
N ASP A 119 -23.00 3.80 23.36
CA ASP A 119 -22.27 3.03 22.35
C ASP A 119 -21.54 1.83 22.97
N GLU A 120 -20.96 1.99 24.18
CA GLU A 120 -20.33 0.90 24.91
C GLU A 120 -21.32 -0.24 25.19
N GLU A 121 -22.50 0.11 25.70
CA GLU A 121 -23.56 -0.86 25.97
C GLU A 121 -24.09 -1.50 24.68
N TYR A 122 -24.15 -0.74 23.58
CA TYR A 122 -24.59 -1.21 22.28
C TYR A 122 -23.67 -2.28 21.67
N ILE A 123 -22.34 -2.13 21.83
CA ILE A 123 -21.33 -3.03 21.23
C ILE A 123 -20.71 -4.02 22.23
N LYS A 124 -21.16 -4.05 23.49
CA LYS A 124 -20.51 -4.76 24.61
C LYS A 124 -20.18 -6.24 24.37
N ASP A 125 -21.04 -6.93 23.61
CA ASP A 125 -20.95 -8.38 23.36
C ASP A 125 -20.46 -8.70 21.93
N TRP A 126 -20.03 -7.68 21.17
CA TRP A 126 -19.65 -7.83 19.77
C TRP A 126 -18.18 -8.21 19.62
N ASP A 127 -17.87 -8.97 18.58
CA ASP A 127 -16.48 -9.11 18.12
C ASP A 127 -16.10 -7.85 17.33
N ILE A 128 -15.63 -6.83 18.05
CA ILE A 128 -15.30 -5.51 17.50
C ILE A 128 -14.41 -5.59 16.25
N ARG A 129 -13.44 -6.51 16.22
CA ARG A 129 -12.53 -6.64 15.08
C ARG A 129 -13.25 -7.21 13.85
N ASN A 130 -14.05 -8.25 14.06
CA ASN A 130 -14.80 -8.87 12.97
C ASN A 130 -15.89 -7.94 12.42
N GLU A 131 -16.64 -7.29 13.31
CA GLU A 131 -17.69 -6.35 12.93
C GLU A 131 -17.12 -5.14 12.19
N LEU A 132 -16.02 -4.57 12.67
CA LEU A 132 -15.34 -3.47 11.98
C LEU A 132 -14.90 -3.88 10.58
N PHE A 133 -14.36 -5.09 10.44
CA PHE A 133 -13.94 -5.60 9.13
C PHE A 133 -15.08 -5.71 8.13
N GLU A 134 -16.24 -6.26 8.52
CA GLU A 134 -17.38 -6.37 7.61
C GLU A 134 -17.99 -5.01 7.26
N VAL A 135 -18.08 -4.09 8.23
CA VAL A 135 -18.54 -2.72 7.99
C VAL A 135 -17.59 -1.99 7.04
N ASP A 136 -16.28 -2.02 7.28
CA ASP A 136 -15.29 -1.34 6.44
C ASP A 136 -15.25 -1.92 5.02
N LYS A 137 -15.42 -3.23 4.88
CA LYS A 137 -15.53 -3.90 3.59
C LYS A 137 -16.73 -3.38 2.79
N GLU A 138 -17.90 -3.27 3.41
CA GLU A 138 -19.09 -2.73 2.75
C GLU A 138 -18.88 -1.26 2.33
N LEU A 139 -18.30 -0.46 3.24
CA LEU A 139 -17.97 0.94 2.98
C LEU A 139 -17.02 1.08 1.79
N LEU A 140 -15.93 0.31 1.79
CA LEU A 140 -14.95 0.33 0.71
C LEU A 140 -15.54 -0.13 -0.62
N CYS A 141 -16.29 -1.23 -0.66
CA CYS A 141 -16.89 -1.73 -1.89
C CYS A 141 -17.74 -0.64 -2.58
N LYS A 142 -18.65 0.00 -1.85
CA LYS A 142 -19.50 1.06 -2.39
C LYS A 142 -18.71 2.32 -2.77
N ALA A 143 -17.70 2.69 -1.99
CA ALA A 143 -16.82 3.82 -2.32
C ALA A 143 -16.02 3.54 -3.60
N PHE A 144 -15.51 2.31 -3.78
CA PHE A 144 -14.83 1.90 -5.00
C PHE A 144 -15.76 1.85 -6.20
N GLU A 145 -16.97 1.29 -6.08
CA GLU A 145 -17.98 1.33 -7.15
C GLU A 145 -18.23 2.76 -7.62
N ASN A 146 -18.43 3.69 -6.70
CA ASN A 146 -18.65 5.09 -7.04
C ASN A 146 -17.40 5.76 -7.62
N TYR A 147 -16.21 5.44 -7.09
CA TYR A 147 -14.93 5.87 -7.66
C TYR A 147 -14.81 5.46 -9.13
N PHE A 148 -15.11 4.21 -9.46
CA PHE A 148 -15.04 3.72 -10.84
C PHE A 148 -16.10 4.39 -11.72
N ASN A 149 -17.33 4.51 -11.24
CA ASN A 149 -18.41 5.18 -11.98
C ASN A 149 -18.09 6.65 -12.31
N ILE A 150 -17.40 7.37 -11.42
CA ILE A 150 -17.05 8.78 -11.60
C ILE A 150 -15.84 8.94 -12.53
N ASN A 151 -14.78 8.16 -12.33
CA ASN A 151 -13.51 8.36 -13.04
C ASN A 151 -13.42 7.57 -14.35
N TYR A 152 -14.17 6.49 -14.47
CA TYR A 152 -14.23 5.61 -15.64
C TYR A 152 -15.70 5.35 -15.99
N PRO A 153 -16.50 6.39 -16.28
CA PRO A 153 -17.88 6.20 -16.67
C PRO A 153 -17.91 5.28 -17.88
N GLU A 154 -18.69 4.19 -17.81
CA GLU A 154 -18.93 3.35 -18.97
C GLU A 154 -19.55 4.25 -20.06
N ASN A 155 -18.76 4.60 -21.07
CA ASN A 155 -19.30 5.12 -22.31
C ASN A 155 -20.06 3.97 -22.97
N LEU A 156 -21.31 3.76 -22.54
CA LEU A 156 -22.35 3.07 -23.31
C LEU A 156 -22.71 3.94 -24.52
N ASN A 157 -21.74 4.20 -25.39
CA ASN A 157 -21.97 4.59 -26.77
C ASN A 157 -21.88 3.31 -27.60
N ILE A 158 -23.02 2.63 -27.72
CA ILE A 158 -23.32 1.76 -28.87
C ILE A 158 -23.98 2.63 -29.92
#